data_AF-A0A815EIZ7-F1
#
_entry.id   AF-A0A815EIZ7-F1
#
_cell.length_a   1.000
_cell.length_b   1.000
_cell.length_c   1.000
_cell.angle_alpha   90.00
_cell.angle_beta   90.00
_cell.angle_gamma   90.00
#
_symmetry.space_group_name_H-M   'P 1'
#
loop_
_entity.id
_entity.type
_entity.pdbx_description
1 polymer ?
#
loop_
_entity_poly.entity_id
_entity_poly.type
_entity_poly.pdbx_seq_one_letter_code
_entity_poly.pdbx_strand_id
1 'polypeptide(L)'
;MNWKDKKTLSVYDLSNEENKNSGDKNILIETQQSKTSNIYYEKSYCSLSEQEKLIELRTKPSKCLKFSESFNKINLKFYNDNSFPIIFKLKTTQPDIIASQPARGFIQANSFIECDLTSIKINYKILLVVQYAQILNQYDDYLTQWKNLKSNQIYIKKFQCIFENKKQIYTKKTLFKPILFTFATITLLTTFIYLRNK
;
A
#
# COMPACT_ATOMS: atom_id res chain seq x y z
N MET A 1 9.76 23.43 -46.83
CA MET A 1 9.54 24.61 -45.96
C MET A 1 9.66 24.10 -44.53
N ASN A 2 10.86 23.98 -43.95
CA ASN A 2 11.77 25.01 -43.41
C ASN A 2 11.17 25.78 -42.22
N TRP A 3 11.82 25.63 -41.05
CA TRP A 3 11.99 26.47 -39.85
C TRP A 3 12.67 25.52 -38.81
N LYS A 4 13.99 25.54 -38.53
CA LYS A 4 14.81 26.55 -37.81
C LYS A 4 14.01 27.21 -36.68
N ASP A 5 14.38 27.15 -35.39
CA ASP A 5 15.70 27.49 -34.82
C ASP A 5 15.88 27.01 -33.35
N LYS A 6 17.14 26.66 -33.03
CA LYS A 6 17.96 26.99 -31.82
C LYS A 6 17.48 26.65 -30.39
N LYS A 7 18.36 25.97 -29.61
CA LYS A 7 19.50 26.60 -28.91
C LYS A 7 20.53 25.58 -28.40
N THR A 8 21.77 25.98 -28.60
CA THR A 8 23.07 25.40 -28.23
C THR A 8 23.35 25.51 -26.72
N LEU A 9 24.07 24.54 -26.16
CA LEU A 9 25.12 24.81 -25.15
C LEU A 9 26.22 23.76 -25.30
N SER A 10 27.29 24.13 -26.01
CA SER A 10 28.61 23.48 -25.99
C SER A 10 29.37 23.89 -24.72
N VAL A 11 30.59 23.34 -24.55
CA VAL A 11 31.75 23.77 -23.71
C VAL A 11 32.21 22.59 -22.81
N TYR A 12 33.42 22.01 -22.85
CA TYR A 12 34.71 22.24 -23.54
C TYR A 12 35.36 20.90 -23.94
N ASP A 13 36.13 20.93 -25.02
CA ASP A 13 37.17 19.97 -25.36
C ASP A 13 38.49 20.76 -25.48
N LEU A 14 39.50 20.40 -24.68
CA LEU A 14 40.92 20.85 -24.72
C LEU A 14 41.68 19.69 -24.02
N SER A 15 42.62 18.96 -24.62
CA SER A 15 43.69 19.38 -25.51
C SER A 15 44.28 18.17 -26.25
N ASN A 16 44.41 18.28 -27.57
CA ASN A 16 45.40 17.55 -28.36
C ASN A 16 46.68 18.41 -28.42
N GLU A 17 47.84 17.83 -28.11
CA GLU A 17 49.09 18.21 -28.75
C GLU A 17 49.81 16.94 -29.23
N GLU A 18 50.05 16.91 -30.53
CA GLU A 18 50.91 15.95 -31.23
C GLU A 18 52.37 16.19 -30.84
N ASN A 19 53.15 15.11 -30.69
CA ASN A 19 54.59 15.20 -30.91
C ASN A 19 55.11 13.94 -31.61
N LYS A 20 55.88 14.15 -32.67
CA LYS A 20 56.37 13.14 -33.63
C LYS A 20 57.74 12.56 -33.22
N ASN A 21 57.95 11.32 -33.70
CA ASN A 21 59.20 10.64 -34.06
C ASN A 21 60.09 9.97 -32.99
N SER A 22 60.26 8.64 -33.17
CA SER A 22 61.49 7.82 -33.08
C SER A 22 61.04 6.38 -32.78
N GLY A 23 61.10 5.40 -33.68
CA GLY A 23 62.32 4.76 -34.14
C GLY A 23 62.47 3.37 -33.48
N ASP A 24 62.42 2.32 -34.30
CA ASP A 24 62.91 0.95 -34.09
C ASP A 24 62.25 -0.06 -33.12
N LYS A 25 61.77 -1.15 -33.76
CA LYS A 25 61.94 -2.58 -33.41
C LYS A 25 61.27 -3.15 -32.14
N ASN A 26 60.28 -4.03 -32.32
CA ASN A 26 60.48 -5.49 -32.25
C ASN A 26 59.18 -6.29 -32.47
N ILE A 27 59.30 -7.32 -33.30
CA ILE A 27 58.36 -8.44 -33.49
C ILE A 27 58.87 -9.63 -32.64
N LEU A 28 57.97 -10.59 -32.39
CA LEU A 28 58.03 -11.86 -31.60
C LEU A 28 57.67 -11.67 -30.12
N ILE A 29 56.71 -12.43 -29.55
CA ILE A 29 56.63 -13.91 -29.56
C ILE A 29 55.17 -14.40 -29.72
N GLU A 30 54.96 -15.36 -30.62
CA GLU A 30 53.83 -16.28 -30.63
C GLU A 30 53.90 -17.24 -29.43
N THR A 31 52.81 -17.44 -28.68
CA THR A 31 52.38 -18.81 -28.33
C THR A 31 50.89 -18.84 -28.00
N GLN A 32 50.23 -19.83 -28.58
CA GLN A 32 48.82 -20.20 -28.49
C GLN A 32 48.30 -20.34 -27.05
N GLN A 33 47.08 -19.87 -26.79
CA GLN A 33 46.02 -20.70 -26.22
C GLN A 33 44.66 -20.00 -26.26
N SER A 34 43.77 -20.62 -27.04
CA SER A 34 42.32 -20.49 -26.97
C SER A 34 41.80 -20.56 -25.53
N LYS A 35 40.86 -19.68 -25.16
CA LYS A 35 39.54 -20.04 -24.58
C LYS A 35 38.76 -18.78 -24.24
N THR A 36 37.59 -18.69 -24.86
CA THR A 36 36.41 -17.93 -24.47
C THR A 36 36.34 -17.67 -22.96
N SER A 37 36.39 -16.39 -22.57
CA SER A 37 35.95 -15.94 -21.25
C SER A 37 34.41 -16.02 -21.18
N ASN A 38 33.91 -17.25 -21.07
CA ASN A 38 32.60 -17.49 -20.47
C ASN A 38 32.71 -17.07 -19.01
N ILE A 39 32.28 -15.85 -18.73
CA ILE A 39 31.94 -15.40 -17.39
C ILE A 39 30.81 -16.33 -16.94
N TYR A 40 31.17 -17.35 -16.16
CA TYR A 40 30.22 -18.19 -15.44
C TYR A 40 29.47 -17.28 -14.46
N TYR A 41 28.26 -16.87 -14.83
CA TYR A 41 27.28 -16.49 -13.83
C TYR A 41 26.90 -17.76 -13.09
N GLU A 42 27.52 -17.95 -11.94
CA GLU A 42 27.07 -18.93 -10.96
C GLU A 42 25.66 -18.50 -10.52
N LYS A 43 24.64 -19.09 -11.18
CA LYS A 43 23.27 -19.06 -10.68
C LYS A 43 23.29 -19.84 -9.37
N SER A 44 23.41 -19.13 -8.26
CA SER A 44 23.10 -19.67 -6.96
C SER A 44 21.63 -20.06 -6.97
N TYR A 45 21.39 -21.36 -7.15
CA TYR A 45 20.11 -21.97 -6.86
C TYR A 45 19.92 -21.88 -5.35
N CYS A 46 19.21 -20.85 -4.90
CA CYS A 46 18.67 -20.83 -3.56
C CYS A 46 17.58 -21.91 -3.53
N SER A 47 17.87 -23.00 -2.81
CA SER A 47 17.04 -24.17 -2.64
C SER A 47 15.63 -23.78 -2.18
N LEU A 48 14.64 -23.99 -3.04
CA LEU A 48 13.22 -24.02 -2.69
C LEU A 48 12.95 -25.19 -1.73
N SER A 49 13.09 -24.97 -0.42
CA SER A 49 12.52 -25.86 0.60
C SER A 49 12.26 -25.20 1.96
N GLU A 50 12.22 -23.87 2.04
CA GLU A 50 11.71 -23.21 3.24
C GLU A 50 10.21 -22.98 3.08
N GLN A 51 9.43 -23.78 3.82
CA GLN A 51 8.11 -23.50 4.40
C GLN A 51 7.41 -22.27 3.81
N GLU A 52 6.22 -22.43 3.22
CA GLU A 52 5.33 -21.32 2.85
C GLU A 52 5.14 -20.37 4.05
N LYS A 53 6.04 -19.39 4.18
CA LYS A 53 5.95 -18.33 5.17
C LYS A 53 4.79 -17.47 4.71
N LEU A 54 3.65 -17.68 5.36
CA LEU A 54 2.46 -16.88 5.15
C LEU A 54 2.83 -15.40 5.31
N ILE A 55 2.68 -14.60 4.25
CA ILE A 55 3.02 -13.18 4.30
C ILE A 55 2.03 -12.47 5.22
N GLU A 56 2.50 -11.98 6.36
CA GLU A 56 1.66 -11.26 7.31
C GLU A 56 1.77 -9.75 7.11
N LEU A 57 0.64 -9.07 6.86
CA LEU A 57 0.57 -7.61 6.82
C LEU A 57 -0.35 -7.11 7.94
N ARG A 58 0.28 -6.61 9.01
CA ARG A 58 -0.44 -6.03 10.14
C ARG A 58 -0.86 -4.60 9.80
N THR A 59 -2.08 -4.24 10.18
CA THR A 59 -2.67 -2.96 9.79
C THR A 59 -3.32 -2.24 10.96
N LYS A 60 -3.23 -0.92 10.98
CA LYS A 60 -3.89 -0.06 11.97
C LYS A 60 -4.62 1.08 11.26
N PRO A 61 -5.96 1.19 11.35
CA PRO A 61 -6.88 0.23 12.00
C PRO A 61 -6.88 -1.16 11.36
N SER A 62 -7.34 -2.19 12.10
CA SER A 62 -7.17 -3.60 11.72
C SER A 62 -8.35 -4.23 10.96
N LYS A 63 -9.58 -3.72 11.14
CA LYS A 63 -10.81 -4.34 10.59
C LYS A 63 -11.73 -3.36 9.85
N CYS A 64 -12.07 -2.24 10.48
CA CYS A 64 -13.04 -1.28 9.93
C CYS A 64 -12.44 0.12 9.84
N LEU A 65 -12.85 0.85 8.79
CA LEU A 65 -12.47 2.23 8.54
C LEU A 65 -13.68 3.12 8.84
N LYS A 66 -13.59 3.92 9.90
CA LYS A 66 -14.70 4.76 10.35
C LYS A 66 -14.49 6.20 9.89
N PHE A 67 -15.36 6.66 9.01
CA PHE A 67 -15.44 8.04 8.57
C PHE A 67 -16.63 8.73 9.25
N SER A 68 -16.51 10.02 9.51
CA SER A 68 -17.61 10.84 10.01
C SER A 68 -17.60 12.21 9.32
N GLU A 69 -18.69 12.98 9.44
CA GLU A 69 -18.76 14.35 8.88
C GLU A 69 -17.63 15.26 9.40
N SER A 70 -17.19 15.05 10.64
CA SER A 70 -16.10 15.83 11.27
C SER A 70 -14.71 15.24 11.03
N PHE A 71 -14.64 13.97 10.62
CA PHE A 71 -13.40 13.24 10.36
C PHE A 71 -13.55 12.42 9.09
N ASN A 72 -13.30 13.06 7.94
CA ASN A 72 -13.32 12.41 6.63
C ASN A 72 -11.95 11.83 6.24
N LYS A 73 -10.93 11.98 7.10
CA LYS A 73 -9.58 11.45 6.90
C LYS A 73 -9.30 10.30 7.87
N ILE A 74 -8.72 9.21 7.38
CA ILE A 74 -8.23 8.09 8.17
C ILE A 74 -6.79 7.80 7.78
N ASN A 75 -5.93 7.67 8.78
CA ASN A 75 -4.56 7.23 8.57
C ASN A 75 -4.49 5.71 8.73
N LEU A 76 -4.32 5.01 7.62
CA LEU A 76 -4.19 3.56 7.57
C LEU A 76 -2.71 3.17 7.50
N LYS A 77 -2.19 2.59 8.57
CA LYS A 77 -0.80 2.14 8.66
C LYS A 77 -0.69 0.67 8.28
N PHE A 78 0.30 0.34 7.46
CA PHE A 78 0.70 -1.02 7.10
C PHE A 78 2.07 -1.31 7.69
N TYR A 79 2.15 -2.33 8.53
CA TYR A 79 3.38 -2.79 9.15
C TYR A 79 3.81 -4.07 8.43
N ASN A 80 5.02 -4.04 7.89
CA ASN A 80 5.69 -5.20 7.34
C ASN A 80 6.61 -5.77 8.42
N ASP A 81 6.10 -6.74 9.19
CA ASP A 81 6.86 -7.43 10.22
C ASP A 81 7.67 -8.62 9.61
N ASN A 82 7.71 -8.75 8.28
CA ASN A 82 8.46 -9.79 7.58
C ASN A 82 9.91 -9.36 7.32
N SER A 83 10.79 -10.34 7.15
CA SER A 83 12.22 -10.14 6.84
C SER A 83 12.49 -9.75 5.38
N PHE A 84 11.47 -9.57 4.55
CA PHE A 84 11.57 -9.22 3.14
C PHE A 84 10.65 -8.05 2.80
N PRO A 85 10.96 -7.27 1.74
CA PRO A 85 10.12 -6.16 1.34
C PRO A 85 8.84 -6.63 0.63
N ILE A 86 7.78 -5.83 0.76
CA ILE A 86 6.44 -6.10 0.25
C ILE A 86 6.05 -5.03 -0.76
N ILE A 87 5.42 -5.43 -1.85
CA ILE A 87 4.72 -4.54 -2.78
C ILE A 87 3.24 -4.52 -2.43
N PHE A 88 2.60 -3.34 -2.46
CA PHE A 88 1.16 -3.21 -2.20
C PHE A 88 0.44 -2.27 -3.16
N LYS A 89 -0.89 -2.47 -3.27
CA LYS A 89 -1.84 -1.53 -3.87
C LYS A 89 -3.17 -1.52 -3.14
N LEU A 90 -3.75 -0.34 -3.08
CA LEU A 90 -5.09 -0.07 -2.59
C LEU A 90 -6.06 -0.05 -3.75
N LYS A 91 -7.18 -0.72 -3.56
CA LYS A 91 -8.32 -0.71 -4.46
C LYS A 91 -9.56 -0.42 -3.65
N THR A 92 -10.50 0.31 -4.23
CA THR A 92 -11.80 0.55 -3.63
C THR A 92 -12.88 0.23 -4.66
N THR A 93 -14.04 -0.16 -4.16
CA THR A 93 -15.26 -0.32 -4.96
C THR A 93 -15.79 1.01 -5.49
N GLN A 94 -15.38 2.13 -4.90
CA GLN A 94 -15.79 3.49 -5.28
C GLN A 94 -14.58 4.44 -5.26
N PRO A 95 -13.77 4.48 -6.34
CA PRO A 95 -12.57 5.32 -6.42
C PRO A 95 -12.89 6.82 -6.42
N ASP A 96 -14.06 7.21 -6.92
CA ASP A 96 -14.49 8.61 -6.96
C ASP A 96 -14.87 9.17 -5.58
N ILE A 97 -14.95 8.31 -4.56
CA ILE A 97 -15.40 8.67 -3.21
C ILE A 97 -14.26 8.61 -2.20
N ILE A 98 -13.38 7.61 -2.30
CA ILE A 98 -12.22 7.47 -1.39
C ILE A 98 -10.95 7.69 -2.18
N ALA A 99 -10.25 8.77 -1.88
CA ALA A 99 -8.88 8.99 -2.31
C ALA A 99 -7.91 8.37 -1.30
N SER A 100 -6.79 7.84 -1.79
CA SER A 100 -5.74 7.25 -0.95
C SER A 100 -4.35 7.74 -1.35
N GLN A 101 -3.52 8.14 -0.38
CA GLN A 101 -2.15 8.60 -0.62
C GLN A 101 -1.18 8.04 0.43
N PRO A 102 -0.18 7.23 0.04
CA PRO A 102 -0.03 6.61 -1.28
C PRO A 102 -1.09 5.51 -1.51
N ALA A 103 -1.56 5.38 -2.76
CA ALA A 103 -2.43 4.28 -3.17
C ALA A 103 -1.66 2.98 -3.45
N ARG A 104 -0.35 3.07 -3.65
CA ARG A 104 0.53 1.99 -4.06
C ARG A 104 1.96 2.28 -3.64
N GLY A 105 2.74 1.25 -3.44
CA GLY A 105 4.17 1.41 -3.18
C GLY A 105 4.82 0.13 -2.69
N PHE A 106 5.95 0.33 -2.04
CA PHE A 106 6.75 -0.71 -1.43
C PHE A 106 6.87 -0.45 0.07
N ILE A 107 6.97 -1.52 0.85
CA ILE A 107 7.17 -1.49 2.30
C ILE A 107 8.43 -2.31 2.56
N GLN A 108 9.49 -1.69 3.07
CA GLN A 108 10.72 -2.39 3.40
C GLN A 108 10.50 -3.41 4.51
N ALA A 109 11.41 -4.38 4.64
CA ALA A 109 11.40 -5.32 5.75
C ALA A 109 11.42 -4.58 7.10
N ASN A 110 10.69 -5.09 8.10
CA ASN A 110 10.60 -4.53 9.45
C ASN A 110 10.27 -3.02 9.50
N SER A 111 9.47 -2.54 8.55
CA SER A 111 9.12 -1.12 8.42
C SER A 111 7.62 -0.93 8.33
N PHE A 112 7.18 0.34 8.31
CA PHE A 112 5.77 0.67 8.09
C PHE A 112 5.62 1.78 7.06
N ILE A 113 4.45 1.81 6.44
CA ILE A 113 4.00 2.93 5.62
C ILE A 113 2.63 3.41 6.11
N GLU A 114 2.40 4.71 6.02
CA GLU A 114 1.14 5.35 6.37
C GLU A 114 0.44 5.79 5.09
N CYS A 115 -0.82 5.38 4.95
CA CYS A 115 -1.69 5.72 3.83
C CYS A 115 -2.82 6.60 4.34
N ASP A 116 -2.85 7.83 3.87
CA ASP A 116 -3.92 8.78 4.12
C ASP A 116 -5.11 8.43 3.22
N LEU A 117 -6.23 8.09 3.85
CA LEU A 117 -7.50 7.85 3.19
C LEU A 117 -8.41 9.03 3.43
N THR A 118 -8.90 9.67 2.35
CA THR A 118 -9.80 10.81 2.43
C THR A 118 -11.10 10.48 1.72
N SER A 119 -12.22 10.62 2.43
CA SER A 119 -13.55 10.48 1.84
C SER A 119 -14.09 11.82 1.37
N ILE A 120 -14.52 11.88 0.11
CA ILE A 120 -15.08 13.07 -0.53
C ILE A 120 -16.59 13.17 -0.25
N LYS A 121 -17.27 12.02 -0.17
CA LYS A 121 -18.70 11.91 0.08
C LYS A 121 -19.01 10.81 1.08
N ILE A 122 -20.15 10.92 1.76
CA ILE A 122 -20.66 9.87 2.63
C ILE A 122 -21.48 8.91 1.77
N ASN A 123 -21.01 7.67 1.61
CA ASN A 123 -21.77 6.64 0.91
C ASN A 123 -21.78 5.33 1.70
N TYR A 124 -22.94 4.71 1.77
CA TYR A 124 -23.18 3.52 2.56
C TYR A 124 -22.82 2.30 1.69
N LYS A 125 -21.78 1.56 2.09
CA LYS A 125 -21.21 0.34 1.46
C LYS A 125 -20.01 0.60 0.53
N ILE A 126 -18.91 1.09 1.11
CA ILE A 126 -17.61 1.08 0.43
C ILE A 126 -16.73 -0.02 1.03
N LEU A 127 -16.16 -0.82 0.14
CA LEU A 127 -15.11 -1.79 0.45
C LEU A 127 -13.76 -1.26 -0.05
N LEU A 128 -12.78 -1.19 0.86
CA LEU A 128 -11.38 -1.00 0.53
C LEU A 128 -10.66 -2.35 0.58
N VAL A 129 -9.79 -2.59 -0.40
CA VAL A 129 -9.04 -3.82 -0.58
C VAL A 129 -7.56 -3.48 -0.70
N VAL A 130 -6.74 -4.07 0.17
CA VAL A 130 -5.29 -4.05 0.07
C VAL A 130 -4.86 -5.34 -0.61
N GLN A 131 -4.21 -5.23 -1.76
CA GLN A 131 -3.52 -6.36 -2.37
C GLN A 131 -2.03 -6.20 -2.12
N TYR A 132 -1.36 -7.26 -1.68
CA TYR A 132 0.05 -7.22 -1.36
C TYR A 132 0.75 -8.54 -1.67
N ALA A 133 2.06 -8.48 -1.91
CA ALA A 133 2.89 -9.65 -2.24
C ALA A 133 4.35 -9.39 -1.85
N GLN A 134 5.15 -10.45 -1.76
CA GLN A 134 6.60 -10.34 -1.59
C GLN A 134 7.24 -9.81 -2.87
N ILE A 135 8.23 -8.93 -2.73
CA ILE A 135 9.12 -8.54 -3.82
C ILE A 135 10.13 -9.66 -4.05
N LEU A 136 10.15 -10.22 -5.25
CA LEU A 136 11.09 -11.28 -5.63
C LEU A 136 12.39 -10.71 -6.21
N ASN A 137 12.30 -9.58 -6.92
CA ASN A 137 13.44 -8.91 -7.53
C ASN A 137 13.37 -7.40 -7.22
N GLN A 138 14.38 -6.89 -6.51
CA GLN A 138 14.42 -5.50 -6.07
C GLN A 138 14.72 -4.50 -7.21
N TYR A 139 15.25 -4.99 -8.34
CA TYR A 139 15.59 -4.16 -9.50
C TYR A 139 14.42 -3.94 -10.45
N ASP A 140 13.39 -4.77 -10.37
CA ASP A 140 12.21 -4.63 -11.21
C ASP A 140 11.37 -3.42 -10.78
N ASP A 141 10.89 -2.66 -11.75
CA ASP A 141 9.97 -1.57 -11.49
C ASP A 141 8.62 -2.09 -10.96
N TYR A 142 7.85 -1.18 -10.34
CA TYR A 142 6.59 -1.53 -9.69
C TYR A 142 5.62 -2.28 -10.61
N LEU A 143 5.52 -1.87 -11.89
CA LEU A 143 4.58 -2.47 -12.82
C LEU A 143 5.03 -3.86 -13.27
N THR A 144 6.34 -4.06 -13.52
CA THR A 144 6.88 -5.36 -13.90
C THR A 144 6.71 -6.38 -12.79
N GLN A 145 6.96 -5.98 -11.53
CA GLN A 145 6.71 -6.85 -10.39
C GLN A 145 5.26 -7.34 -10.35
N TRP A 146 4.27 -6.45 -10.52
CA TRP A 146 2.86 -6.87 -10.54
C TRP A 146 2.48 -7.75 -11.72
N LYS A 147 3.10 -7.56 -12.90
CA LYS A 147 2.83 -8.39 -14.09
C LYS A 147 3.35 -9.81 -13.92
N ASN A 148 4.46 -9.97 -13.22
CA ASN A 148 5.11 -11.27 -13.02
C ASN A 148 4.51 -12.09 -11.86
N LEU A 149 3.69 -11.47 -11.00
CA LEU A 149 3.03 -12.15 -9.88
C LEU A 149 1.92 -13.09 -10.34
N LYS A 150 1.97 -14.34 -9.89
CA LYS A 150 0.88 -15.30 -10.02
C LYS A 150 -0.20 -15.02 -8.98
N SER A 151 -1.44 -15.45 -9.24
CA SER A 151 -2.58 -15.17 -8.35
C SER A 151 -2.41 -15.75 -6.94
N ASN A 152 -1.74 -16.88 -6.79
CA ASN A 152 -1.44 -17.50 -5.48
C ASN A 152 -0.37 -16.76 -4.67
N GLN A 153 0.35 -15.82 -5.28
CA GLN A 153 1.35 -14.97 -4.61
C GLN A 153 0.75 -13.65 -4.12
N ILE A 154 -0.50 -13.36 -4.45
CA ILE A 154 -1.18 -12.11 -4.13
C ILE A 154 -2.11 -12.33 -2.94
N TYR A 155 -1.76 -11.70 -1.83
CA TYR A 155 -2.55 -11.70 -0.61
C TYR A 155 -3.52 -10.52 -0.62
N ILE A 156 -4.68 -10.72 0.02
CA ILE A 156 -5.78 -9.75 -0.02
C ILE A 156 -6.29 -9.49 1.40
N LYS A 157 -6.29 -8.23 1.81
CA LYS A 157 -6.94 -7.76 3.04
C LYS A 157 -8.08 -6.81 2.72
N LYS A 158 -9.25 -7.07 3.31
CA LYS A 158 -10.48 -6.30 3.05
C LYS A 158 -10.85 -5.45 4.27
N PHE A 159 -11.27 -4.22 4.02
CA PHE A 159 -11.73 -3.26 5.02
C PHE A 159 -13.12 -2.77 4.66
N GLN A 160 -14.04 -2.86 5.61
CA GLN A 160 -15.35 -2.24 5.49
C GLN A 160 -15.28 -0.79 5.94
N CYS A 161 -15.71 0.12 5.08
CA CYS A 161 -15.86 1.54 5.42
C CYS A 161 -17.23 1.79 6.05
N ILE A 162 -17.23 2.36 7.25
CA ILE A 162 -18.42 2.71 8.02
C ILE A 162 -18.48 4.24 8.08
N PHE A 163 -19.62 4.80 7.70
CA PHE A 163 -19.86 6.23 7.75
C PHE A 163 -20.82 6.56 8.89
N GLU A 164 -20.29 7.16 9.95
CA GLU A 164 -21.06 7.58 11.11
C GLU A 164 -21.71 8.95 10.81
N ASN A 165 -23.03 8.95 10.61
CA ASN A 165 -23.81 10.19 10.49
C ASN A 165 -24.33 10.59 11.88
N LYS A 166 -24.14 11.86 12.29
CA LYS A 166 -24.65 12.40 13.56
C LYS A 166 -26.15 12.15 13.75
N LYS A 167 -26.93 12.09 12.67
CA LYS A 167 -28.39 11.83 12.72
C LYS A 167 -28.77 10.43 13.24
N GLN A 168 -27.87 9.43 13.16
CA GLN A 168 -28.13 8.09 13.71
C GLN A 168 -27.76 7.93 15.20
N ILE A 169 -26.97 8.84 15.77
CA ILE A 169 -26.59 8.79 17.19
C ILE A 169 -27.78 9.20 18.08
N TYR A 170 -28.66 10.07 17.59
CA TYR A 170 -29.88 10.46 18.28
C TYR A 170 -30.97 9.37 18.26
N THR A 171 -30.95 8.46 17.28
CA THR A 171 -31.91 7.36 17.19
C THR A 171 -31.47 6.09 17.92
N LYS A 172 -30.19 5.94 18.28
CA LYS A 172 -29.71 4.83 19.14
C LYS A 172 -29.71 5.13 20.64
N LYS A 173 -29.87 6.39 21.07
CA LYS A 173 -30.04 6.78 22.49
C LYS A 173 -31.48 6.73 23.01
N THR A 174 -32.45 6.24 22.23
CA THR A 174 -33.84 6.03 22.66
C THR A 174 -34.08 4.70 23.38
N LEU A 175 -33.01 4.04 23.87
CA LEU A 175 -33.12 2.86 24.76
C LEU A 175 -33.35 3.22 26.24
N PHE A 176 -33.47 4.52 26.59
CA PHE A 176 -33.84 4.96 27.94
C PHE A 176 -35.36 5.10 28.19
N LYS A 177 -36.20 4.47 27.35
CA LYS A 177 -37.65 4.41 27.60
C LYS A 177 -38.14 3.43 28.68
N PRO A 178 -37.39 2.43 29.22
CA PRO A 178 -38.00 1.54 30.21
C PRO A 178 -38.27 2.23 31.54
N ILE A 179 -37.48 3.25 31.93
CA ILE A 179 -37.62 3.92 33.24
C ILE A 179 -38.90 4.76 33.31
N LEU A 180 -39.22 5.53 32.26
CA LEU A 180 -40.47 6.31 32.23
C LEU A 180 -41.71 5.39 32.21
N PHE A 181 -41.61 4.25 31.52
CA PHE A 181 -42.71 3.27 31.49
C PHE A 181 -42.91 2.60 32.85
N THR A 182 -41.83 2.24 33.56
CA THR A 182 -41.94 1.63 34.91
C THR A 182 -42.54 2.60 35.92
N PHE A 183 -42.20 3.89 35.88
CA PHE A 183 -42.77 4.89 36.77
C PHE A 183 -44.27 5.11 36.52
N ALA A 184 -44.68 5.16 35.25
CA ALA A 184 -46.09 5.28 34.91
C ALA A 184 -46.89 4.07 35.40
N THR A 185 -46.38 2.85 35.22
CA THR A 185 -47.08 1.63 35.66
C THR A 185 -47.19 1.51 37.19
N ILE A 186 -46.14 1.89 37.94
CA ILE A 186 -46.17 1.84 39.40
C ILE A 186 -47.17 2.86 39.95
N THR A 187 -47.16 4.09 39.42
CA THR A 187 -48.07 5.15 39.88
C THR A 187 -49.53 4.82 39.60
N LEU A 188 -49.84 4.20 38.46
CA LEU A 188 -51.20 3.77 38.13
C LEU A 188 -51.67 2.63 39.05
N LEU A 189 -50.79 1.67 39.36
CA LEU A 189 -51.10 0.56 40.24
C LEU A 189 -51.35 1.01 41.68
N THR A 190 -50.51 1.90 42.22
CA THR A 190 -50.69 2.42 43.58
C THR A 190 -51.95 3.26 43.71
N THR A 191 -52.27 4.07 42.70
CA THR A 191 -53.50 4.87 42.67
C THR A 191 -54.74 3.97 42.60
N PHE A 192 -54.71 2.90 41.80
CA PHE A 192 -55.80 1.93 41.71
C PHE A 192 -56.04 1.19 43.03
N ILE A 193 -54.97 0.73 43.70
CA ILE A 193 -55.08 0.05 45.00
C ILE A 193 -55.65 1.01 46.06
N TYR A 194 -55.20 2.27 46.07
CA TYR A 194 -55.70 3.28 47.00
C TYR A 194 -57.19 3.57 46.81
N LEU A 195 -57.64 3.72 45.55
CA LEU A 195 -59.06 3.96 45.24
C LEU A 195 -59.97 2.76 45.55
N ARG A 196 -59.44 1.54 45.52
CA ARG A 196 -60.22 0.32 45.80
C ARG A 196 -60.41 0.05 47.30
N ASN A 197 -59.48 0.50 48.13
CA ASN A 197 -59.46 0.24 49.57
C ASN A 197 -60.06 1.40 50.39
N LYS A 198 -60.73 2.36 49.74
CA LYS A 198 -61.45 3.48 50.37
C LYS A 198 -62.92 3.35 50.05
#